data_AF-A0A1H8ENR4-F1
#
_entry.id   AF-A0A1H8ENR4-F1
#
_cell.length_a   1.000
_cell.length_b   1.000
_cell.length_c   1.000
_cell.angle_alpha   90.00
_cell.angle_beta   90.00
_cell.angle_gamma   90.00
#
_symmetry.space_group_name_H-M   'P 1'
#
loop_
_entity.id
_entity.type
_entity.pdbx_description
1 polymer ?
#
loop_
_entity_poly.entity_id
_entity_poly.type
_entity_poly.pdbx_seq_one_letter_code
_entity_poly.pdbx_strand_id
1 'polypeptide(L)' 'MKHTFEYDQIFYNEVIYHLEQKWSRKLSHHEKHILVEGYKFGRLTEAENLLSNERIK' A
#
# COMPACT_ATOMS: atom_id res chain seq x y z
N MET A 1 10.06 -13.51 -12.45
CA MET A 1 9.98 -12.15 -11.88
C MET A 1 9.18 -12.23 -10.60
N LYS A 2 9.74 -11.87 -9.44
CA LYS A 2 8.91 -11.60 -8.26
C LYS A 2 8.08 -10.37 -8.60
N HIS A 3 6.75 -10.47 -8.58
CA HIS A 3 5.88 -9.32 -8.77
C HIS A 3 6.23 -8.30 -7.69
N THR A 4 6.82 -7.17 -8.09
CA THR A 4 7.35 -6.11 -7.20
C THR A 4 6.28 -5.44 -6.32
N PHE A 5 5.02 -5.88 -6.45
CA PHE A 5 3.83 -5.33 -5.84
C PHE A 5 3.07 -6.31 -4.95
N GLU A 6 3.56 -7.56 -4.82
CA GLU A 6 3.00 -8.53 -3.89
C GLU A 6 3.78 -8.50 -2.57
N TYR A 7 3.21 -7.83 -1.57
CA TYR A 7 3.67 -7.94 -0.19
C TYR A 7 3.03 -9.17 0.46
N ASP A 8 3.78 -9.80 1.37
CA ASP A 8 3.21 -10.83 2.22
C ASP A 8 2.03 -10.27 3.00
N GLN A 9 0.93 -11.03 3.03
CA GLN A 9 -0.35 -10.68 3.65
C GLN A 9 -0.20 -10.21 5.12
N ILE A 10 0.89 -10.63 5.78
CA ILE A 10 1.30 -10.25 7.13
C ILE A 10 1.44 -8.73 7.29
N PHE A 11 2.09 -8.02 6.38
CA PHE A 11 2.35 -6.58 6.53
C PHE A 11 1.06 -5.74 6.40
N TYR A 12 0.11 -6.20 5.58
CA TYR A 12 -1.20 -5.56 5.48
C TYR A 12 -2.00 -5.69 6.78
N ASN A 13 -1.89 -6.82 7.47
CA ASN A 13 -2.58 -7.05 8.74
C ASN A 13 -2.05 -6.14 9.85
N GLU A 14 -0.74 -5.86 9.89
CA GLU A 14 -0.13 -4.96 10.88
C GLU A 14 -0.58 -3.51 10.68
N VAL A 15 -0.64 -3.03 9.42
CA VAL A 15 -1.12 -1.68 9.11
C VAL A 15 -2.59 -1.53 9.47
N ILE A 16 -3.42 -2.51 9.11
CA ILE A 16 -4.84 -2.53 9.49
C ILE A 16 -4.98 -2.48 11.00
N TYR A 17 -4.24 -3.32 11.73
CA TYR A 17 -4.27 -3.35 13.19
C TYR A 17 -3.87 -2.00 13.79
N HIS A 18 -2.78 -1.39 13.32
CA HIS A 18 -2.33 -0.08 13.77
C HIS A 18 -3.41 1.00 13.59
N LEU A 19 -4.05 1.05 12.42
CA LEU A 19 -5.12 2.02 12.13
C LEU A 19 -6.36 1.78 12.99
N GLU A 20 -6.74 0.51 13.21
CA GLU A 20 -7.85 0.17 14.09
C GLU A 20 -7.60 0.61 15.54
N GLN A 21 -6.36 0.48 16.04
CA GLN A 21 -5.97 1.00 17.36
C GLN A 21 -6.01 2.53 17.39
N LYS A 22 -5.43 3.20 16.39
CA LYS A 22 -5.34 4.66 16.31
C LYS A 22 -6.72 5.33 16.26
N TRP A 23 -7.68 4.70 15.58
CA TRP A 23 -9.03 5.24 15.44
C TRP A 23 -10.03 4.64 16.43
N SER A 24 -9.57 3.77 17.32
CA SER A 24 -10.40 3.09 18.33
C SER A 24 -11.64 2.43 17.73
N ARG A 25 -11.53 1.89 16.51
CA ARG A 25 -12.63 1.23 15.80
C ARG A 25 -12.13 0.17 14.84
N LYS A 26 -12.98 -0.79 14.52
CA LYS A 26 -12.72 -1.75 13.45
C LYS A 26 -12.91 -1.12 12.08
N LEU A 27 -12.03 -1.47 11.15
CA LEU A 27 -12.18 -1.11 9.75
C LEU A 27 -13.17 -2.09 9.10
N SER A 28 -14.08 -1.55 8.32
CA SER A 28 -14.97 -2.34 7.46
C SER A 28 -14.16 -3.08 6.40
N HIS A 29 -14.78 -4.10 5.80
CA HIS A 29 -14.15 -4.83 4.69
C HIS A 29 -13.78 -3.90 3.53
N HIS A 30 -14.66 -2.94 3.21
CA HIS A 30 -14.42 -1.97 2.14
C HIS A 30 -13.22 -1.06 2.46
N GLU A 31 -13.12 -0.53 3.68
CA GLU A 31 -11.98 0.31 4.08
C GLU A 31 -10.64 -0.45 4.01
N LYS A 32 -10.63 -1.72 4.45
CA LYS A 32 -9.45 -2.59 4.33
C LYS A 32 -9.05 -2.77 2.86
N HIS A 33 -10.02 -3.00 1.98
CA HIS A 33 -9.78 -3.12 0.54
C HIS A 33 -9.21 -1.83 -0.07
N ILE A 34 -9.82 -0.68 0.22
CA ILE A 34 -9.35 0.63 -0.28
C ILE A 34 -7.94 0.94 0.20
N LEU A 35 -7.59 0.61 1.45
CA LEU A 35 -6.23 0.80 1.96
C LEU A 35 -5.19 0.00 1.17
N VAL A 36 -5.50 -1.25 0.84
CA VAL A 36 -4.62 -2.11 0.04
C VAL A 36 -4.43 -1.54 -1.36
N GLU A 37 -5.53 -1.15 -2.03
CA GLU A 37 -5.47 -0.60 -3.39
C GLU A 37 -4.77 0.76 -3.43
N GLY A 38 -5.06 1.65 -2.48
CA GLY A 38 -4.39 2.95 -2.37
C GLY A 38 -2.88 2.81 -2.16
N TYR A 39 -2.45 1.83 -1.36
CA TYR A 39 -1.02 1.54 -1.19
C TYR A 39 -0.37 1.06 -2.49
N LYS A 40 -0.98 0.09 -3.20
CA LYS A 40 -0.48 -0.40 -4.50
C LYS A 40 -0.35 0.75 -5.50
N PHE A 41 -1.35 1.61 -5.55
CA PHE A 41 -1.36 2.77 -6.44
C PHE A 41 -0.24 3.78 -6.10
N GLY A 42 -0.04 4.07 -4.81
CA GLY A 42 1.06 4.94 -4.36
C GLY A 42 2.42 4.41 -4.80
N ARG A 43 2.66 3.10 -4.63
CA ARG A 43 3.91 2.44 -5.05
C ARG A 43 4.12 2.45 -6.56
N LEU A 44 3.05 2.28 -7.34
CA LEU A 44 3.11 2.40 -8.80
C LEU A 44 3.54 3.83 -9.20
N THR A 45 2.88 4.83 -8.62
CA THR A 45 3.19 6.25 -8.86
C THR A 45 4.63 6.59 -8.48
N GLU A 46 5.11 6.10 -7.33
CA GLU A 46 6.51 6.27 -6.91
C GLU A 46 7.50 5.65 -7.90
N ALA A 47 7.21 4.44 -8.38
CA ALA A 47 8.05 3.75 -9.36
C ALA A 47 8.08 4.50 -10.71
N GLU A 48 6.93 4.98 -11.18
CA GLU A 48 6.84 5.80 -12.40
C GLU A 48 7.64 7.11 -12.27
N ASN A 49 7.54 7.78 -11.12
CA ASN A 49 8.31 8.99 -10.84
C ASN A 49 9.81 8.72 -10.79
N LEU A 50 10.26 7.61 -10.19
CA LEU A 50 11.67 7.22 -10.18
C LEU A 50 12.19 6.99 -11.59
N LEU A 51 11.46 6.21 -12.40
CA LEU A 51 11.83 5.93 -13.80
C LEU A 51 11.84 7.21 -14.67
N SER A 52 10.92 8.14 -14.41
CA SER A 52 10.88 9.43 -15.09
C SER A 52 12.10 10.29 -14.74
N ASN A 53 12.45 10.38 -13.46
CA ASN A 53 13.60 11.17 -13.00
C ASN A 53 14.95 10.60 -13.46
N GLU A 54 15.07 9.28 -13.63
CA GLU A 54 16.28 8.66 -14.18
C GLU A 54 16.46 8.94 -15.68
N ARG A 55 15.38 9.21 -16.43
CA ARG A 55 15.45 9.56 -17.87
C ARG A 55 15.81 11.02 -18.15
N ILE A 56 15.71 11.89 -17.15
CA ILE A 56 15.98 13.34 -17.27
C ILE A 56 17.43 13.67 -16.84
N LYS A 57 18.15 12.72 -16.23
CA LYS A 57 19.59 12.83 -15.92
C LYS A 57 20.45 12.29 -17.05
#